data_AF-A0A3N9NN65-F1
#
_entry.id   AF-A0A3N9NN65-F1
#
_cell.length_a   1.000
_cell.length_b   1.000
_cell.length_c   1.000
_cell.angle_alpha   90.00
_cell.angle_beta   90.00
_cell.angle_gamma   90.00
#
_symmetry.space_group_name_H-M   'P 1'
#
loop_
_entity.id
_entity.type
_entity.pdbx_description
1 polymer ?
#
loop_
_entity_poly.entity_id
_entity_poly.type
_entity_poly.pdbx_seq_one_letter_code
_entity_poly.pdbx_strand_id
1 'polypeptide(L)'
;MQRYAAFVFVGIFSIITLLSCQRQSGPSLDGDKLREYAGDLVNRSLFARAIEVYDDYLRDYKVDETEQANVNYIIADLYFERLHDYEAALAYYLKVKHFYPQSSLMDETNKKIVACLERLGSSADAQQAAAEAVQLDPSKVTKKRPGEVVARIGEREITQGDLDFEIGKLPPSVRDQFETPEQKLLFLREYVATELLFDTAQRAGFDKDPEVVEGAFQAKKSLMVQKLLADRVAANTQIEESDLELYYQAHKDEFVEKDEDGTVIGELSLDQARQQVAQQLTRKKYMDTYQAMIEKMLLTENVQFYESRIQ
;
A
#
# COMPACT_ATOMS: atom_id res chain seq x y z
N MET A 1 -82.19 -47.01 40.69
CA MET A 1 -81.97 -47.87 39.51
C MET A 1 -80.85 -47.26 38.67
N GLN A 2 -79.79 -48.05 38.45
CA GLN A 2 -78.90 -48.15 37.29
C GLN A 2 -78.50 -46.85 36.53
N ARG A 3 -77.25 -46.37 36.67
CA ARG A 3 -76.06 -46.69 35.84
C ARG A 3 -76.29 -46.46 34.34
N TYR A 4 -75.63 -45.44 33.75
CA TYR A 4 -74.79 -45.60 32.56
C TYR A 4 -73.72 -44.50 32.54
N ALA A 5 -72.48 -44.95 32.36
CA ALA A 5 -71.30 -44.13 32.17
C ALA A 5 -71.19 -43.72 30.69
N ALA A 6 -70.79 -42.48 30.43
CA ALA A 6 -70.28 -42.05 29.13
C ALA A 6 -69.04 -41.17 29.37
N PHE A 7 -67.89 -41.76 29.08
CA PHE A 7 -66.60 -41.07 28.97
C PHE A 7 -66.66 -40.11 27.78
N VAL A 8 -66.42 -38.82 28.02
CA VAL A 8 -66.01 -37.88 26.97
C VAL A 8 -64.74 -37.18 27.44
N PHE A 9 -63.69 -37.40 26.67
CA PHE A 9 -62.31 -37.03 26.93
C PHE A 9 -61.96 -35.87 26.00
N VAL A 10 -62.05 -34.61 26.45
CA VAL A 10 -61.48 -33.47 25.69
C VAL A 10 -61.10 -32.33 26.64
N GLY A 11 -59.80 -31.97 26.61
CA GLY A 11 -59.37 -30.58 26.75
C GLY A 11 -58.88 -30.12 28.12
N ILE A 12 -57.69 -30.55 28.53
CA ILE A 12 -56.87 -29.80 29.50
C ILE A 12 -56.40 -28.53 28.79
N PHE A 13 -57.11 -27.42 28.97
CA PHE A 13 -56.63 -26.09 28.59
C PHE A 13 -55.78 -25.55 29.76
N SER A 14 -54.54 -26.02 29.84
CA SER A 14 -53.53 -25.40 30.69
C SER A 14 -53.17 -24.05 30.09
N ILE A 15 -53.85 -23.00 30.56
CA ILE A 15 -53.45 -21.61 30.32
C ILE A 15 -52.17 -21.38 31.14
N ILE A 16 -51.02 -21.73 30.55
CA ILE A 16 -49.72 -21.25 30.97
C ILE A 16 -49.63 -19.84 30.40
N THR A 17 -50.01 -18.84 31.21
CA THR A 17 -49.64 -17.46 30.94
C THR A 17 -48.12 -17.37 31.07
N LEU A 18 -47.42 -17.55 29.95
CA LEU A 18 -46.06 -17.05 29.81
C LEU A 18 -46.16 -15.54 29.93
N LEU A 19 -45.96 -15.04 31.15
CA LEU A 19 -45.46 -13.70 31.39
C LEU A 19 -44.11 -13.62 30.67
N SER A 20 -44.18 -13.33 29.37
CA SER A 20 -43.07 -12.82 28.62
C SER A 20 -42.68 -11.53 29.31
N CYS A 21 -41.67 -11.61 30.18
CA CYS A 21 -40.94 -10.43 30.63
C CYS A 21 -40.31 -9.82 29.38
N GLN A 22 -41.08 -8.98 28.69
CA GLN A 22 -40.55 -8.06 27.71
C GLN A 22 -39.82 -6.95 28.48
N ARG A 23 -38.67 -7.30 29.06
CA ARG A 23 -37.67 -6.32 29.48
C ARG A 23 -37.08 -5.76 28.20
N GLN A 24 -37.67 -4.69 27.68
CA GLN A 24 -36.93 -3.76 26.84
C GLN A 24 -35.94 -3.03 27.75
N SER A 25 -34.81 -3.67 28.02
CA SER A 25 -33.64 -2.99 28.56
C SER A 25 -32.99 -2.20 27.43
N GLY A 26 -33.43 -0.95 27.24
CA GLY A 26 -32.62 0.02 26.52
C GLY A 26 -31.29 0.25 27.25
N PRO A 27 -30.21 0.62 26.55
CA PRO A 27 -28.93 0.90 27.18
C PRO A 27 -29.06 1.97 28.28
N SER A 28 -28.31 1.82 29.38
CA SER A 28 -28.39 2.69 30.56
C SER A 28 -27.67 4.04 30.41
N LEU A 29 -26.86 4.19 29.36
CA LEU A 29 -26.12 5.41 29.03
C LEU A 29 -26.79 6.16 27.88
N ASP A 30 -26.49 7.45 27.79
CA ASP A 30 -26.93 8.31 26.70
C ASP A 30 -26.01 8.10 25.48
N GLY A 31 -26.60 7.85 24.30
CA GLY A 31 -25.85 7.55 23.08
C GLY A 31 -24.91 8.68 22.67
N ASP A 32 -25.31 9.94 22.93
CA ASP A 32 -24.48 11.11 22.66
C ASP A 32 -23.18 11.09 23.48
N LYS A 33 -23.25 10.66 24.75
CA LYS A 33 -22.07 10.53 25.60
C LYS A 33 -21.14 9.43 25.14
N LEU A 34 -21.68 8.36 24.56
CA LEU A 34 -20.86 7.26 24.04
C LEU A 34 -20.10 7.70 22.78
N ARG A 35 -20.76 8.46 21.90
CA ARG A 35 -20.15 9.08 20.73
C ARG A 35 -19.09 10.12 21.10
N GLU A 36 -19.36 10.97 22.10
CA GLU A 36 -18.38 11.93 22.63
C GLU A 36 -17.14 11.22 23.19
N TYR A 37 -17.36 10.15 23.97
CA TYR A 37 -16.27 9.31 24.50
C TYR A 37 -15.43 8.68 23.38
N ALA A 38 -16.05 8.19 22.30
CA ALA A 38 -15.31 7.71 21.14
C ALA A 38 -14.44 8.82 20.51
N GLY A 39 -14.96 10.04 20.41
CA GLY A 39 -14.20 11.21 19.95
C GLY A 39 -12.98 11.54 20.83
N ASP A 40 -13.14 11.45 22.16
CA ASP A 40 -12.03 11.62 23.10
C ASP A 40 -10.94 10.55 22.93
N LEU A 41 -11.33 9.30 22.65
CA LEU A 41 -10.41 8.23 22.34
C LEU A 41 -9.63 8.51 21.05
N VAL A 42 -10.29 9.02 20.00
CA VAL A 42 -9.62 9.44 18.75
C VAL A 42 -8.58 10.53 19.03
N ASN A 43 -8.94 11.56 19.82
CA ASN A 43 -8.05 12.67 20.16
C ASN A 43 -6.79 12.23 20.92
N ARG A 44 -6.86 11.09 21.62
CA ARG A 44 -5.75 10.48 22.36
C ARG A 44 -5.05 9.37 21.58
N SER A 45 -5.33 9.24 20.28
CA SER A 45 -4.77 8.23 19.38
C SER A 45 -5.11 6.78 19.76
N LEU A 46 -6.17 6.55 20.53
CA LEU A 46 -6.66 5.22 20.94
C LEU A 46 -7.63 4.66 19.89
N PHE A 47 -7.20 4.58 18.62
CA PHE A 47 -8.08 4.38 17.47
C PHE A 47 -8.86 3.07 17.50
N ALA A 48 -8.21 1.94 17.82
CA ALA A 48 -8.90 0.64 17.90
C ALA A 48 -10.03 0.65 18.95
N ARG A 49 -9.82 1.29 20.11
CA ARG A 49 -10.83 1.43 21.15
C ARG A 49 -11.92 2.42 20.75
N ALA A 50 -11.59 3.50 20.05
CA ALA A 50 -12.59 4.41 19.51
C ALA A 50 -13.54 3.70 18.53
N ILE A 51 -13.01 2.84 17.66
CA ILE A 51 -13.80 2.06 16.70
C ILE A 51 -14.77 1.12 17.41
N GLU A 52 -14.30 0.35 18.42
CA GLU A 52 -15.17 -0.52 19.23
C GLU A 52 -16.35 0.27 19.83
N VAL A 53 -16.08 1.45 20.38
CA VAL A 53 -17.12 2.31 20.99
C VAL A 53 -18.09 2.85 19.92
N TYR A 54 -17.61 3.22 18.73
CA TYR A 54 -18.48 3.63 17.63
C TYR A 54 -19.35 2.47 17.11
N ASP A 55 -18.83 1.24 17.06
CA ASP A 55 -19.62 0.06 16.70
C ASP A 55 -20.69 -0.24 17.76
N ASP A 56 -20.33 -0.16 19.04
CA ASP A 56 -21.28 -0.29 20.15
C ASP A 56 -22.38 0.78 20.07
N TYR A 57 -22.00 2.02 19.74
CA TYR A 57 -22.94 3.12 19.51
C TYR A 57 -23.94 2.79 18.38
N LEU A 58 -23.44 2.33 17.23
CA LEU A 58 -24.30 1.97 16.10
C LEU A 58 -25.19 0.75 16.35
N ARG A 59 -24.74 -0.19 17.19
CA ARG A 59 -25.45 -1.44 17.47
C ARG A 59 -26.54 -1.26 18.52
N ASP A 60 -26.23 -0.54 19.60
CA ASP A 60 -27.05 -0.57 20.82
C ASP A 60 -28.03 0.62 20.89
N TYR A 61 -27.86 1.63 20.03
CA TYR A 61 -28.64 2.87 20.04
C TYR A 61 -29.42 3.10 18.73
N LYS A 62 -30.54 3.80 18.84
CA LYS A 62 -31.33 4.24 17.68
C LYS A 62 -30.70 5.51 17.10
N VAL A 63 -29.91 5.33 16.05
CA VAL A 63 -29.23 6.39 15.30
C VAL A 63 -29.95 6.62 13.97
N ASP A 64 -30.09 7.86 13.50
CA ASP A 64 -30.68 8.13 12.18
C ASP A 64 -29.71 7.78 11.02
N GLU A 65 -30.23 7.61 9.80
CA GLU A 65 -29.44 7.16 8.65
C GLU A 65 -28.28 8.10 8.29
N THR A 66 -28.43 9.41 8.50
CA THR A 66 -27.36 10.38 8.19
C THR A 66 -26.22 10.19 9.17
N GLU A 67 -26.53 10.07 10.46
CA GLU A 67 -25.52 9.84 11.48
C GLU A 67 -24.90 8.44 11.37
N GLN A 68 -25.69 7.40 11.04
CA GLN A 68 -25.14 6.07 10.77
C GLN A 68 -24.13 6.10 9.62
N ALA A 69 -24.42 6.80 8.53
CA ALA A 69 -23.49 6.96 7.42
C ALA A 69 -22.20 7.69 7.86
N ASN A 70 -22.33 8.77 8.62
CA ASN A 70 -21.19 9.53 9.14
C ASN A 70 -20.30 8.69 10.05
N VAL A 71 -20.87 7.95 11.00
CA VAL A 71 -20.10 7.14 11.94
C VAL A 71 -19.41 5.97 11.23
N ASN A 72 -20.08 5.28 10.30
CA ASN A 72 -19.43 4.23 9.50
C ASN A 72 -18.29 4.79 8.65
N TYR A 73 -18.46 6.00 8.08
CA TYR A 73 -17.38 6.68 7.36
C TYR A 73 -16.21 7.04 8.28
N ILE A 74 -16.47 7.53 9.51
CA ILE A 74 -15.42 7.81 10.51
C ILE A 74 -14.65 6.54 10.85
N ILE A 75 -15.34 5.41 11.09
CA ILE A 75 -14.68 4.13 11.36
C ILE A 75 -13.79 3.73 10.17
N ALA A 76 -14.30 3.86 8.94
CA ALA A 76 -13.55 3.57 7.72
C ALA A 76 -12.29 4.44 7.60
N ASP A 77 -12.39 5.74 7.88
CA ASP A 77 -11.25 6.67 7.84
C ASP A 77 -10.24 6.40 8.95
N LEU A 78 -10.68 5.97 10.14
CA LEU A 78 -9.77 5.53 11.21
C LEU A 78 -8.98 4.29 10.78
N TYR A 79 -9.64 3.30 10.17
CA TYR A 79 -8.94 2.15 9.61
C TYR A 79 -7.98 2.54 8.48
N PHE A 80 -8.39 3.43 7.57
CA PHE A 80 -7.60 3.84 6.41
C PHE A 80 -6.39 4.73 6.77
N GLU A 81 -6.64 5.82 7.48
CA GLU A 81 -5.66 6.89 7.74
C GLU A 81 -4.78 6.63 8.97
N ARG A 82 -5.31 5.93 9.99
CA ARG A 82 -4.62 5.76 11.28
C ARG A 82 -4.05 4.36 11.47
N LEU A 83 -4.84 3.34 11.17
CA LEU A 83 -4.43 1.94 11.36
C LEU A 83 -3.82 1.32 10.10
N HIS A 84 -4.04 1.94 8.94
CA HIS A 84 -3.65 1.42 7.62
C HIS A 84 -4.14 -0.01 7.35
N ASP A 85 -5.27 -0.37 7.95
CA ASP A 85 -6.00 -1.61 7.69
C ASP A 85 -6.99 -1.34 6.55
N TYR A 86 -6.49 -1.47 5.33
CA TYR A 86 -7.26 -1.13 4.13
C TYR A 86 -8.39 -2.11 3.84
N GLU A 87 -8.31 -3.34 4.36
CA GLU A 87 -9.37 -4.35 4.23
C GLU A 87 -10.56 -3.99 5.13
N ALA A 88 -10.29 -3.70 6.41
CA ALA A 88 -11.34 -3.22 7.32
C ALA A 88 -11.92 -1.87 6.85
N ALA A 89 -11.07 -0.95 6.37
CA ALA A 89 -11.54 0.32 5.81
C ALA A 89 -12.49 0.10 4.62
N LEU A 90 -12.11 -0.76 3.67
CA LEU A 90 -12.93 -1.11 2.51
C LEU A 90 -14.30 -1.65 2.94
N ALA A 91 -14.34 -2.54 3.93
CA ALA A 91 -15.59 -3.12 4.44
C ALA A 91 -16.56 -2.03 4.94
N TYR A 92 -16.07 -1.05 5.71
CA TYR A 92 -16.91 0.05 6.19
C TYR A 92 -17.29 1.06 5.11
N TYR A 93 -16.41 1.37 4.14
CA TYR A 93 -16.81 2.20 3.00
C TYR A 93 -17.87 1.52 2.13
N LEU A 94 -17.77 0.21 1.91
CA LEU A 94 -18.80 -0.57 1.22
C LEU A 94 -20.13 -0.59 2.00
N LYS A 95 -20.06 -0.65 3.34
CA LYS A 95 -21.24 -0.50 4.20
C LYS A 95 -21.91 0.86 3.95
N VAL A 96 -21.13 1.95 3.85
CA VAL A 96 -21.67 3.28 3.52
C VAL A 96 -22.33 3.30 2.14
N LYS A 97 -21.64 2.79 1.11
CA LYS A 97 -22.15 2.71 -0.27
C LYS A 97 -23.46 1.91 -0.36
N HIS A 98 -23.53 0.77 0.32
CA HIS A 98 -24.65 -0.17 0.20
C HIS A 98 -25.88 0.25 1.01
N PHE A 99 -25.70 0.66 2.26
CA PHE A 99 -26.81 0.95 3.15
C PHE A 99 -27.26 2.42 3.11
N TYR A 100 -26.38 3.34 2.71
CA TYR A 100 -26.67 4.77 2.70
C TYR A 100 -26.38 5.42 1.33
N PRO A 101 -26.98 4.92 0.23
CA PRO A 101 -26.68 5.37 -1.14
C PRO A 101 -27.02 6.85 -1.41
N GLN A 102 -27.87 7.47 -0.57
CA GLN A 102 -28.26 8.88 -0.68
C GLN A 102 -27.44 9.81 0.24
N SER A 103 -26.40 9.28 0.90
CA SER A 103 -25.52 10.08 1.77
C SER A 103 -24.74 11.13 0.98
N SER A 104 -24.57 12.32 1.57
CA SER A 104 -23.69 13.37 1.03
C SER A 104 -22.21 12.96 0.96
N LEU A 105 -21.83 11.87 1.64
CA LEU A 105 -20.47 11.33 1.65
C LEU A 105 -20.18 10.37 0.48
N MET A 106 -21.13 10.13 -0.42
CA MET A 106 -21.02 9.07 -1.43
C MET A 106 -19.84 9.27 -2.39
N ASP A 107 -19.61 10.49 -2.86
CA ASP A 107 -18.50 10.79 -3.77
C ASP A 107 -17.15 10.49 -3.12
N GLU A 108 -16.98 10.87 -1.85
CA GLU A 108 -15.74 10.64 -1.12
C GLU A 108 -15.58 9.16 -0.74
N THR A 109 -16.67 8.51 -0.34
CA THR A 109 -16.73 7.06 -0.08
C THR A 109 -16.26 6.28 -1.30
N ASN A 110 -16.76 6.61 -2.50
CA ASN A 110 -16.36 5.95 -3.74
C ASN A 110 -14.87 6.12 -4.05
N LYS A 111 -14.31 7.31 -3.85
CA LYS A 111 -12.85 7.54 -4.00
C LYS A 111 -12.05 6.71 -3.00
N LYS A 112 -12.50 6.63 -1.75
CA LYS A 112 -11.83 5.87 -0.70
C LYS A 112 -11.91 4.36 -0.93
N ILE A 113 -13.01 3.85 -1.50
CA ILE A 113 -13.13 2.44 -1.95
C ILE A 113 -12.05 2.13 -2.99
N VAL A 114 -11.91 2.97 -4.02
CA VAL A 114 -10.87 2.81 -5.05
C VAL A 114 -9.49 2.85 -4.40
N ALA A 115 -9.22 3.82 -3.53
CA ALA A 115 -7.95 3.94 -2.83
C ALA A 115 -7.65 2.71 -1.95
N CYS A 116 -8.65 2.12 -1.27
CA CYS A 116 -8.45 0.89 -0.51
C CYS A 116 -8.05 -0.26 -1.43
N LEU A 117 -8.76 -0.46 -2.53
CA LEU A 117 -8.50 -1.53 -3.49
C LEU A 117 -7.13 -1.40 -4.16
N GLU A 118 -6.71 -0.17 -4.49
CA GLU A 118 -5.36 0.12 -4.98
C GLU A 118 -4.29 -0.24 -3.94
N ARG A 119 -4.50 0.11 -2.66
CA ARG A 119 -3.56 -0.19 -1.58
C ARG A 119 -3.49 -1.68 -1.24
N LEU A 120 -4.57 -2.40 -1.46
CA LEU A 120 -4.65 -3.87 -1.32
C LEU A 120 -4.06 -4.61 -2.52
N GLY A 121 -3.67 -3.91 -3.60
CA GLY A 121 -3.05 -4.51 -4.78
C GLY A 121 -4.04 -5.20 -5.72
N SER A 122 -5.35 -5.12 -5.48
CA SER A 122 -6.36 -5.67 -6.39
C SER A 122 -6.66 -4.67 -7.50
N SER A 123 -5.81 -4.67 -8.53
CA SER A 123 -5.93 -3.75 -9.67
C SER A 123 -7.24 -3.93 -10.45
N ALA A 124 -7.75 -5.16 -10.56
CA ALA A 124 -9.01 -5.47 -11.24
C ALA A 124 -10.22 -4.92 -10.47
N ASP A 125 -10.29 -5.15 -9.15
CA ASP A 125 -11.37 -4.63 -8.32
C ASP A 125 -11.30 -3.10 -8.22
N ALA A 126 -10.10 -2.52 -8.13
CA ALA A 126 -9.91 -1.07 -8.14
C ALA A 126 -10.41 -0.44 -9.44
N GLN A 127 -10.14 -1.08 -10.59
CA GLN A 127 -10.63 -0.64 -11.90
C GLN A 127 -12.14 -0.76 -12.00
N GLN A 128 -12.72 -1.87 -11.52
CA GLN A 128 -14.17 -2.05 -11.50
C GLN A 128 -14.85 -1.03 -10.59
N ALA A 129 -14.37 -0.86 -9.35
CA ALA A 129 -14.92 0.11 -8.42
C ALA A 129 -14.76 1.56 -8.93
N ALA A 130 -13.66 1.87 -9.59
CA ALA A 130 -13.46 3.16 -10.27
C ALA A 130 -14.47 3.32 -11.41
N ALA A 131 -14.69 2.30 -12.24
CA ALA A 131 -15.68 2.33 -13.30
C ALA A 131 -17.11 2.48 -12.77
N GLU A 132 -17.47 1.80 -11.68
CA GLU A 132 -18.75 1.94 -10.99
C GLU A 132 -18.95 3.35 -10.40
N ALA A 133 -17.91 3.92 -9.78
CA ALA A 133 -17.92 5.29 -9.27
C ALA A 133 -18.09 6.33 -10.39
N VAL A 134 -17.63 5.99 -11.60
CA VAL A 134 -17.61 6.84 -12.79
C VAL A 134 -18.89 6.70 -13.63
N GLN A 135 -19.63 5.60 -13.53
CA GLN A 135 -20.94 5.45 -14.20
C GLN A 135 -21.98 6.50 -13.75
N LEU A 136 -21.69 7.30 -12.71
CA LEU A 136 -22.49 8.45 -12.27
C LEU A 136 -22.10 9.79 -12.97
N ASP A 137 -20.99 9.87 -13.72
CA ASP A 137 -20.65 10.98 -14.63
C ASP A 137 -19.85 10.44 -15.84
N PRO A 138 -20.50 10.23 -17.00
CA PRO A 138 -19.90 9.58 -18.18
C PRO A 138 -18.73 10.34 -18.82
N SER A 139 -18.35 11.51 -18.33
CA SER A 139 -17.32 12.35 -18.96
C SER A 139 -15.91 12.16 -18.38
N LYS A 140 -15.71 11.33 -17.36
CA LYS A 140 -14.40 11.14 -16.74
C LYS A 140 -14.20 9.72 -16.21
N VAL A 141 -13.43 8.91 -16.95
CA VAL A 141 -12.34 8.01 -16.46
C VAL A 141 -12.27 6.73 -17.30
N THR A 142 -11.39 6.79 -18.29
CA THR A 142 -10.14 6.02 -18.17
C THR A 142 -9.05 7.10 -18.15
N LYS A 143 -7.96 6.95 -17.40
CA LYS A 143 -6.75 7.73 -17.74
C LYS A 143 -6.20 7.14 -19.05
N LYS A 144 -6.94 7.30 -20.14
CA LYS A 144 -6.37 7.21 -21.48
C LYS A 144 -5.42 8.37 -21.55
N ARG A 145 -4.13 8.07 -21.48
CA ARG A 145 -3.17 9.04 -22.01
C ARG A 145 -3.59 9.30 -23.46
N PRO A 146 -3.54 10.57 -23.90
CA PRO A 146 -4.07 10.94 -25.21
C PRO A 146 -3.42 10.09 -26.31
N GLY A 147 -4.18 9.80 -27.38
CA GLY A 147 -3.69 9.04 -28.53
C GLY A 147 -4.68 8.01 -29.03
N GLU A 148 -4.37 7.44 -30.21
CA GLU A 148 -5.15 6.36 -30.82
C GLU A 148 -5.03 5.06 -30.01
N VAL A 149 -6.04 4.20 -30.11
CA VAL A 149 -6.03 2.87 -29.49
C VAL A 149 -5.12 1.96 -30.30
N VAL A 150 -4.06 1.46 -29.66
CA VAL A 150 -3.04 0.60 -30.30
C VAL A 150 -3.22 -0.88 -29.97
N ALA A 151 -3.91 -1.21 -28.87
CA ALA A 151 -4.30 -2.58 -28.52
C ALA A 151 -5.55 -2.62 -27.63
N ARG A 152 -6.19 -3.80 -27.55
CA ARG A 152 -7.31 -4.07 -26.64
C ARG A 152 -7.17 -5.44 -25.98
N ILE A 153 -7.45 -5.51 -24.69
CA ILE A 153 -7.51 -6.75 -23.87
C ILE A 153 -8.92 -6.83 -23.27
N GLY A 154 -9.82 -7.56 -23.91
CA GLY A 154 -11.25 -7.50 -23.57
C GLY A 154 -11.79 -6.07 -23.75
N GLU A 155 -12.36 -5.50 -22.69
CA GLU A 155 -12.85 -4.11 -22.64
C GLU A 155 -11.74 -3.08 -22.34
N ARG A 156 -10.54 -3.52 -21.96
CA ARG A 156 -9.41 -2.64 -21.61
C ARG A 156 -8.70 -2.19 -22.89
N GLU A 157 -8.72 -0.89 -23.17
CA GLU A 157 -7.99 -0.28 -24.29
C GLU A 157 -6.60 0.20 -23.85
N ILE A 158 -5.60 0.01 -24.71
CA ILE A 158 -4.25 0.55 -24.56
C ILE A 158 -4.06 1.61 -25.64
N THR A 159 -3.77 2.85 -25.26
CA THR A 159 -3.55 3.95 -26.22
C THR A 159 -2.06 4.14 -26.54
N GLN A 160 -1.78 4.92 -27.59
CA GLN A 160 -0.42 5.34 -27.93
C GLN A 160 0.27 6.03 -26.74
N GLY A 161 -0.45 6.88 -26.00
CA GLY A 161 0.10 7.54 -24.82
C GLY A 161 0.43 6.57 -23.68
N ASP A 162 -0.30 5.47 -23.55
CA ASP A 162 0.01 4.43 -22.56
C ASP A 162 1.27 3.65 -22.95
N LEU A 163 1.39 3.30 -24.24
CA LEU A 163 2.58 2.67 -24.79
C LEU A 163 3.84 3.52 -24.56
N ASP A 164 3.78 4.82 -24.89
CA ASP A 164 4.91 5.73 -24.70
C ASP A 164 5.26 5.94 -23.22
N PHE A 165 4.26 5.89 -22.32
CA PHE A 165 4.49 5.95 -20.89
C PHE A 165 5.23 4.73 -20.36
N GLU A 166 4.85 3.52 -20.79
CA GLU A 166 5.53 2.28 -20.37
C GLU A 166 6.98 2.23 -20.89
N ILE A 167 7.21 2.65 -22.16
CA ILE A 167 8.56 2.82 -22.71
C ILE A 167 9.33 3.89 -21.92
N GLY A 168 8.66 4.95 -21.46
CA GLY A 168 9.23 6.01 -20.64
C GLY A 168 9.76 5.55 -19.28
N LYS A 169 9.25 4.46 -18.71
CA LYS A 169 9.76 3.90 -17.44
C LYS A 169 11.10 3.18 -17.59
N LEU A 170 11.46 2.80 -18.82
CA LEU A 170 12.71 2.10 -19.07
C LEU A 170 13.91 3.03 -18.85
N PRO A 171 15.06 2.49 -18.43
CA PRO A 171 16.32 3.24 -18.40
C PRO A 171 16.60 3.90 -19.76
N PRO A 172 17.22 5.10 -19.80
CA PRO A 172 17.47 5.82 -21.06
C PRO A 172 18.14 4.94 -22.13
N SER A 173 19.16 4.17 -21.76
CA SER A 173 19.89 3.26 -22.67
C SER A 173 19.03 2.14 -23.29
N VAL A 174 17.91 1.81 -22.67
CA VAL A 174 16.96 0.80 -23.18
C VAL A 174 15.85 1.47 -23.97
N ARG A 175 15.44 2.67 -23.57
CA ARG A 175 14.41 3.47 -24.25
C ARG A 175 14.77 3.75 -25.71
N ASP A 176 16.04 4.07 -25.97
CA ASP A 176 16.56 4.39 -27.31
C ASP A 176 16.47 3.21 -28.30
N GLN A 177 16.14 2.01 -27.82
CA GLN A 177 15.90 0.82 -28.66
C GLN A 177 14.47 0.75 -29.22
N PHE A 178 13.57 1.64 -28.79
CA PHE A 178 12.15 1.64 -29.14
C PHE A 178 11.72 2.94 -29.84
N GLU A 179 12.50 3.37 -30.83
CA GLU A 179 12.26 4.61 -31.57
C GLU A 179 11.38 4.41 -32.80
N THR A 180 11.51 3.26 -33.49
CA THR A 180 10.74 3.01 -34.72
C THR A 180 9.38 2.38 -34.44
N PRO A 181 8.38 2.56 -35.32
CA PRO A 181 7.07 1.93 -35.18
C PRO A 181 7.13 0.40 -35.02
N GLU A 182 8.04 -0.27 -35.71
CA GLU A 182 8.23 -1.72 -35.65
C GLU A 182 8.74 -2.16 -34.27
N GLN A 183 9.70 -1.43 -33.70
CA GLN A 183 10.23 -1.70 -32.37
C GLN A 183 9.17 -1.45 -31.29
N LYS A 184 8.42 -0.35 -31.41
CA LYS A 184 7.30 -0.06 -30.51
C LYS A 184 6.20 -1.12 -30.59
N LEU A 185 5.93 -1.66 -31.78
CA LEU A 185 4.98 -2.77 -31.96
C LEU A 185 5.47 -4.06 -31.28
N LEU A 186 6.78 -4.35 -31.36
CA LEU A 186 7.37 -5.49 -30.64
C LEU A 186 7.23 -5.31 -29.12
N PHE A 187 7.54 -4.13 -28.59
CA PHE A 187 7.34 -3.82 -27.18
C PHE A 187 5.86 -3.95 -26.78
N LEU A 188 4.93 -3.41 -27.58
CA LEU A 188 3.50 -3.50 -27.31
C LEU A 188 3.02 -4.95 -27.23
N ARG A 189 3.51 -5.82 -28.12
CA ARG A 189 3.18 -7.26 -28.09
C ARG A 189 3.65 -7.92 -26.80
N GLU A 190 4.89 -7.65 -26.39
CA GLU A 190 5.46 -8.19 -25.15
C GLU A 190 4.73 -7.66 -23.90
N TYR A 191 4.41 -6.38 -23.90
CA TYR A 191 3.62 -5.74 -22.85
C TYR A 191 2.25 -6.39 -22.71
N VAL A 192 1.51 -6.55 -23.82
CA VAL A 192 0.20 -7.23 -23.82
C VAL A 192 0.32 -8.69 -23.36
N ALA A 193 1.37 -9.41 -23.78
CA ALA A 193 1.60 -10.78 -23.34
C ALA A 193 1.84 -10.86 -21.81
N THR A 194 2.63 -9.94 -21.28
CA THR A 194 2.89 -9.82 -19.83
C THR A 194 1.60 -9.55 -19.06
N GLU A 195 0.76 -8.61 -19.52
CA GLU A 195 -0.53 -8.31 -18.90
C GLU A 195 -1.46 -9.53 -18.89
N LEU A 196 -1.52 -10.30 -19.99
CA LEU A 196 -2.33 -11.51 -20.06
C LEU A 196 -1.84 -12.61 -19.10
N LEU A 197 -0.52 -12.76 -18.95
CA LEU A 197 0.08 -13.69 -17.98
C LEU A 197 -0.20 -13.24 -16.55
N PHE A 198 -0.12 -11.94 -16.28
CA PHE A 198 -0.46 -11.38 -14.97
C PHE A 198 -1.93 -11.59 -14.61
N ASP A 199 -2.85 -11.31 -15.54
CA ASP A 199 -4.29 -11.60 -15.38
C ASP A 199 -4.53 -13.08 -15.08
N THR A 200 -3.75 -13.97 -15.72
CA THR A 200 -3.83 -15.42 -15.49
C THR A 200 -3.32 -15.79 -14.09
N ALA A 201 -2.21 -15.21 -13.65
CA ALA A 201 -1.65 -15.40 -12.31
C ALA A 201 -2.61 -14.93 -11.21
N GLN A 202 -3.29 -13.80 -11.41
CA GLN A 202 -4.33 -13.32 -10.49
C GLN A 202 -5.50 -14.31 -10.38
N ARG A 203 -6.02 -14.79 -11.52
CA ARG A 203 -7.09 -15.81 -11.51
C ARG A 203 -6.65 -17.13 -10.86
N ALA A 204 -5.36 -17.43 -10.89
CA ALA A 204 -4.78 -18.58 -10.20
C ALA A 204 -4.58 -18.35 -8.69
N GLY A 205 -4.83 -17.14 -8.18
CA GLY A 205 -4.71 -16.81 -6.76
C GLY A 205 -3.27 -16.61 -6.27
N PHE A 206 -2.32 -16.33 -7.18
CA PHE A 206 -0.92 -16.13 -6.81
C PHE A 206 -0.67 -14.82 -6.04
N ASP A 207 -1.63 -13.90 -6.03
CA ASP A 207 -1.65 -12.73 -5.15
C ASP A 207 -1.67 -13.11 -3.66
N LYS A 208 -2.16 -14.31 -3.33
CA LYS A 208 -2.24 -14.85 -1.96
C LYS A 208 -1.22 -15.93 -1.67
N ASP A 209 -0.38 -16.26 -2.65
CA ASP A 209 0.67 -17.26 -2.47
C ASP A 209 1.72 -16.74 -1.47
N PRO A 210 2.08 -17.51 -0.43
CA PRO A 210 3.01 -17.04 0.59
C PRO A 210 4.40 -16.64 0.05
N GLU A 211 4.90 -17.31 -0.98
CA GLU A 211 6.19 -16.99 -1.60
C GLU A 211 6.11 -15.66 -2.35
N VAL A 212 5.02 -15.42 -3.08
CA VAL A 212 4.77 -14.16 -3.79
C VAL A 212 4.59 -13.00 -2.82
N VAL A 213 3.81 -13.18 -1.76
CA VAL A 213 3.57 -12.16 -0.73
C VAL A 213 4.88 -11.78 -0.02
N GLU A 214 5.65 -12.77 0.41
CA GLU A 214 6.95 -12.53 1.06
C GLU A 214 7.95 -11.88 0.09
N GLY A 215 8.01 -12.36 -1.15
CA GLY A 215 8.86 -11.78 -2.19
C GLY A 215 8.53 -10.31 -2.47
N ALA A 216 7.24 -9.97 -2.57
CA ALA A 216 6.78 -8.59 -2.75
C ALA A 216 7.12 -7.71 -1.53
N PHE A 217 6.96 -8.25 -0.31
CA PHE A 217 7.35 -7.55 0.92
C PHE A 217 8.85 -7.24 0.95
N GLN A 218 9.70 -8.23 0.65
CA GLN A 218 11.15 -8.04 0.62
C GLN A 218 11.59 -7.09 -0.50
N ALA A 219 10.98 -7.17 -1.68
CA ALA A 219 11.24 -6.24 -2.78
C ALA A 219 10.91 -4.79 -2.39
N LYS A 220 9.74 -4.56 -1.78
CA LYS A 220 9.34 -3.25 -1.26
C LYS A 220 10.33 -2.74 -0.21
N LYS A 221 10.69 -3.57 0.76
CA LYS A 221 11.68 -3.23 1.80
C LYS A 221 13.02 -2.81 1.18
N SER A 222 13.50 -3.57 0.20
CA SER A 222 14.75 -3.28 -0.51
C SER A 222 14.70 -1.92 -1.23
N LEU A 223 13.62 -1.65 -1.99
CA LEU A 223 13.44 -0.37 -2.68
C LEU A 223 13.38 0.82 -1.71
N MET A 224 12.72 0.66 -0.56
CA MET A 224 12.66 1.69 0.47
C MET A 224 14.04 2.00 1.05
N VAL A 225 14.84 0.96 1.35
CA VAL A 225 16.22 1.11 1.83
C VAL A 225 17.08 1.79 0.76
N GLN A 226 17.01 1.34 -0.49
CA GLN A 226 17.76 1.95 -1.61
C GLN A 226 17.44 3.44 -1.77
N LYS A 227 16.15 3.80 -1.72
CA LYS A 227 15.71 5.20 -1.80
C LYS A 227 16.24 6.02 -0.63
N LEU A 228 16.16 5.49 0.60
CA LEU A 228 16.70 6.16 1.78
C LEU A 228 18.21 6.40 1.65
N LEU A 229 18.96 5.40 1.19
CA LEU A 229 20.41 5.52 1.00
C LEU A 229 20.77 6.52 -0.11
N ALA A 230 20.02 6.55 -1.21
CA ALA A 230 20.20 7.56 -2.24
C ALA A 230 19.99 8.98 -1.67
N ASP A 231 18.94 9.17 -0.88
CA ASP A 231 18.57 10.49 -0.34
C ASP A 231 19.47 10.93 0.83
N ARG A 232 19.98 10.00 1.66
CA ARG A 232 20.72 10.32 2.90
C ARG A 232 22.23 10.13 2.80
N VAL A 233 22.70 9.27 1.90
CA VAL A 233 24.13 8.94 1.78
C VAL A 233 24.67 9.52 0.48
N ALA A 234 24.10 9.14 -0.67
CA ALA A 234 24.62 9.57 -1.97
C ALA A 234 24.50 11.09 -2.17
N ALA A 235 23.37 11.70 -1.81
CA ALA A 235 23.18 13.15 -1.90
C ALA A 235 24.16 13.98 -1.03
N ASN A 236 24.71 13.39 0.03
CA ASN A 236 25.65 14.07 0.94
C ASN A 236 27.13 13.79 0.61
N THR A 237 27.41 13.08 -0.49
CA THR A 237 28.77 12.67 -0.88
C THR A 237 29.37 13.61 -1.95
N GLN A 238 29.23 14.92 -1.78
CA GLN A 238 29.83 15.88 -2.71
C GLN A 238 31.37 15.86 -2.57
N ILE A 239 32.06 15.80 -3.71
CA ILE A 239 33.53 15.77 -3.78
C ILE A 239 34.01 17.11 -4.29
N GLU A 240 34.83 17.77 -3.48
CA GLU A 240 35.51 19.00 -3.85
C GLU A 240 36.88 18.66 -4.47
N GLU A 241 37.43 19.60 -5.25
CA GLU A 241 38.75 19.42 -5.88
C GLU A 241 39.85 19.16 -4.85
N SER A 242 39.81 19.87 -3.73
CA SER A 242 40.76 19.67 -2.62
C SER A 242 40.70 18.26 -2.03
N ASP A 243 39.53 17.61 -2.07
CA ASP A 243 39.40 16.24 -1.58
C ASP A 243 40.10 15.24 -2.50
N LEU A 244 40.05 15.48 -3.83
CA LEU A 244 40.77 14.67 -4.82
C LEU A 244 42.28 14.81 -4.65
N GLU A 245 42.77 16.03 -4.48
CA GLU A 245 44.20 16.30 -4.26
C GLU A 245 44.71 15.62 -2.98
N LEU A 246 43.99 15.77 -1.87
CA LEU A 246 44.33 15.15 -0.59
C LEU A 246 44.31 13.63 -0.65
N TYR A 247 43.26 13.05 -1.25
CA TYR A 247 43.15 11.61 -1.40
C TYR A 247 44.26 11.06 -2.28
N TYR A 248 44.53 11.67 -3.43
CA TYR A 248 45.62 11.26 -4.29
C TYR A 248 46.97 11.33 -3.59
N GLN A 249 47.25 12.41 -2.84
CA GLN A 249 48.51 12.54 -2.09
C GLN A 249 48.69 11.48 -1.02
N ALA A 250 47.61 11.07 -0.35
CA ALA A 250 47.64 10.04 0.69
C ALA A 250 47.74 8.61 0.14
N HIS A 251 47.37 8.40 -1.13
CA HIS A 251 47.25 7.08 -1.77
C HIS A 251 48.07 6.97 -3.07
N LYS A 252 49.15 7.76 -3.23
CA LYS A 252 49.92 7.83 -4.49
C LYS A 252 50.43 6.48 -4.98
N ASP A 253 50.81 5.61 -4.05
CA ASP A 253 51.32 4.27 -4.30
C ASP A 253 50.28 3.33 -4.93
N GLU A 254 48.99 3.67 -4.84
CA GLU A 254 47.90 2.93 -5.49
C GLU A 254 47.71 3.34 -6.97
N PHE A 255 48.22 4.52 -7.37
CA PHE A 255 48.04 5.09 -8.70
C PHE A 255 49.33 5.02 -9.50
N VAL A 256 49.66 3.83 -9.97
CA VAL A 256 50.92 3.53 -10.67
C VAL A 256 50.71 3.12 -12.12
N GLU A 257 51.67 3.48 -12.97
CA GLU A 257 51.78 3.03 -14.35
C GLU A 257 52.53 1.68 -14.38
N LYS A 258 52.01 0.71 -15.14
CA LYS A 258 52.59 -0.63 -15.27
C LYS A 258 52.86 -0.97 -16.73
N ASP A 259 53.95 -1.70 -16.98
CA ASP A 259 54.26 -2.25 -18.30
C ASP A 259 53.41 -3.49 -18.66
N GLU A 260 53.62 -4.06 -19.85
CA GLU A 260 52.89 -5.24 -20.34
C GLU A 260 53.08 -6.48 -19.44
N ASP A 261 54.19 -6.54 -18.69
CA ASP A 261 54.51 -7.61 -17.75
C ASP A 261 53.98 -7.34 -16.33
N GLY A 262 53.33 -6.19 -16.12
CA GLY A 262 52.73 -5.77 -14.85
C GLY A 262 53.72 -5.13 -13.86
N THR A 263 54.95 -4.83 -14.29
CA THR A 263 55.97 -4.16 -13.48
C THR A 263 55.66 -2.67 -13.39
N VAL A 264 55.77 -2.09 -12.19
CA VAL A 264 55.54 -0.66 -11.98
C VAL A 264 56.68 0.14 -12.62
N ILE A 265 56.33 1.01 -13.56
CA ILE A 265 57.27 1.85 -14.32
C ILE A 265 57.18 3.33 -13.94
N GLY A 266 56.16 3.76 -13.19
CA GLY A 266 56.02 5.12 -12.70
C GLY A 266 54.76 5.34 -11.85
N GLU A 267 54.58 6.56 -11.33
CA GLU A 267 53.35 7.03 -10.70
C GLU A 267 52.50 7.80 -11.73
N LEU A 268 51.19 7.54 -11.76
CA LEU A 268 50.24 8.32 -12.55
C LEU A 268 50.04 9.67 -11.89
N SER A 269 50.06 10.77 -12.64
CA SER A 269 49.72 12.09 -12.10
C SER A 269 48.25 12.14 -11.65
N LEU A 270 47.89 13.11 -10.80
CA LEU A 270 46.49 13.32 -10.40
C LEU A 270 45.57 13.49 -11.61
N ASP A 271 45.99 14.19 -12.66
CA ASP A 271 45.19 14.38 -13.86
C ASP A 271 44.95 13.04 -14.59
N GLN A 272 45.96 12.17 -14.65
CA GLN A 272 45.86 10.84 -15.25
C GLN A 272 45.01 9.89 -14.41
N ALA A 273 45.13 9.96 -13.08
CA ALA A 273 44.43 9.12 -12.12
C ALA A 273 43.07 9.68 -11.69
N ARG A 274 42.68 10.88 -12.15
CA ARG A 274 41.56 11.66 -11.60
C ARG A 274 40.25 10.89 -11.49
N GLN A 275 39.92 10.13 -12.53
CA GLN A 275 38.70 9.30 -12.55
C GLN A 275 38.77 8.16 -11.53
N GLN A 276 39.93 7.51 -11.39
CA GLN A 276 40.13 6.43 -10.43
C GLN A 276 40.10 6.97 -8.99
N VAL A 277 40.80 8.09 -8.75
CA VAL A 277 40.79 8.83 -7.48
C VAL A 277 39.36 9.22 -7.11
N ALA A 278 38.61 9.83 -8.03
CA ALA A 278 37.22 10.23 -7.79
C ALA A 278 36.32 9.03 -7.49
N GLN A 279 36.45 7.92 -8.21
CA GLN A 279 35.64 6.72 -7.98
C GLN A 279 35.94 6.08 -6.62
N GLN A 280 37.22 5.93 -6.27
CA GLN A 280 37.63 5.38 -4.98
C GLN A 280 37.21 6.30 -3.82
N LEU A 281 37.43 7.60 -3.93
CA LEU A 281 37.03 8.59 -2.93
C LEU A 281 35.50 8.62 -2.77
N THR A 282 34.73 8.56 -3.86
CA THR A 282 33.25 8.47 -3.81
C THR A 282 32.83 7.24 -3.03
N ARG A 283 33.41 6.08 -3.35
CA ARG A 283 33.12 4.83 -2.65
C ARG A 283 33.48 4.91 -1.17
N LYS A 284 34.63 5.49 -0.84
CA LYS A 284 35.07 5.67 0.54
C LYS A 284 34.12 6.58 1.32
N LYS A 285 33.86 7.79 0.81
CA LYS A 285 32.93 8.74 1.45
C LYS A 285 31.53 8.14 1.62
N TYR A 286 31.04 7.40 0.63
CA TYR A 286 29.77 6.68 0.73
C TYR A 286 29.77 5.68 1.89
N MET A 287 30.81 4.84 1.99
CA MET A 287 30.93 3.83 3.05
C MET A 287 31.07 4.47 4.44
N ASP A 288 31.88 5.52 4.57
CA ASP A 288 32.08 6.24 5.83
C ASP A 288 30.77 6.89 6.29
N THR A 289 30.04 7.55 5.36
CA THR A 289 28.74 8.19 5.63
C THR A 289 27.67 7.15 5.99
N TYR A 290 27.64 6.02 5.27
CA TYR A 290 26.75 4.91 5.56
C TYR A 290 27.02 4.34 6.97
N GLN A 291 28.27 4.05 7.32
CA GLN A 291 28.64 3.52 8.63
C GLN A 291 28.24 4.48 9.75
N ALA A 292 28.56 5.77 9.62
CA ALA A 292 28.19 6.77 10.62
C ALA A 292 26.66 6.88 10.81
N MET A 293 25.90 6.78 9.71
CA MET A 293 24.43 6.76 9.78
C MET A 293 23.93 5.52 10.53
N ILE A 294 24.43 4.34 10.20
CA ILE A 294 24.02 3.09 10.84
C ILE A 294 24.40 3.09 12.32
N GLU A 295 25.62 3.47 12.68
CA GLU A 295 26.08 3.54 14.07
C GLU A 295 25.17 4.45 14.90
N LYS A 296 24.83 5.63 14.38
CA LYS A 296 23.88 6.54 15.03
C LYS A 296 22.51 5.91 15.22
N MET A 297 22.00 5.18 14.22
CA MET A 297 20.70 4.49 14.31
C MET A 297 20.74 3.36 15.33
N LEU A 298 21.79 2.54 15.35
CA LEU A 298 21.95 1.45 16.33
C LEU A 298 21.95 1.99 17.76
N LEU A 299 22.64 3.11 18.00
CA LEU A 299 22.65 3.80 19.30
C LEU A 299 21.27 4.36 19.67
N THR A 300 20.60 5.04 18.73
CA THR A 300 19.29 5.68 18.97
C THR A 300 18.21 4.65 19.30
N GLU A 301 18.23 3.52 18.58
CA GLU A 301 17.28 2.42 18.75
C GLU A 301 17.71 1.42 19.85
N ASN A 302 18.81 1.70 20.57
CA ASN A 302 19.35 0.85 21.64
C ASN A 302 19.53 -0.62 21.21
N VAL A 303 20.05 -0.84 20.00
CA VAL A 303 20.24 -2.20 19.46
C VAL A 303 21.32 -2.93 20.25
N GLN A 304 21.03 -4.18 20.64
CA GLN A 304 21.96 -5.05 21.36
C GLN A 304 22.29 -6.28 20.52
N PHE A 305 23.57 -6.51 20.27
CA PHE A 305 24.06 -7.71 19.60
C PHE A 305 24.54 -8.73 20.62
N TYR A 306 24.03 -9.97 20.53
CA TYR A 306 24.44 -11.09 21.37
C TYR A 306 25.46 -11.96 20.62
N GLU A 307 26.66 -11.42 20.38
CA GLU A 307 27.68 -12.03 19.51
C GLU A 307 28.04 -13.46 19.91
N SER A 308 28.16 -13.73 21.21
CA SER A 308 28.43 -15.07 21.77
C SER A 308 27.38 -16.14 21.43
N ARG A 309 26.23 -15.77 20.85
CA ARG A 309 25.14 -16.68 20.46
C ARG A 309 25.06 -16.93 18.96
N ILE A 310 25.92 -16.29 18.17
CA ILE A 310 26.00 -16.50 16.73
C ILE A 310 26.98 -17.67 16.50
N GLN A 311 26.51 -18.75 15.88
CA GLN A 311 27.31 -19.93 15.52
C GLN A 311 27.98 -19.76 14.16
#